data_AF-M5XSL7-F1
#
_entry.id   AF-M5XSL7-F1
#
_cell.length_a   1.000
_cell.length_b   1.000
_cell.length_c   1.000
_cell.angle_alpha   90.00
_cell.angle_beta   90.00
_cell.angle_gamma   90.00
#
_symmetry.space_group_name_H-M   'P 1'
#
loop_
_entity.id
_entity.type
_entity.pdbx_description
1 polymer ?
#
loop_
_entity_poly.entity_id
_entity_poly.type
_entity_poly.pdbx_seq_one_letter_code
_entity_poly.pdbx_strand_id
1 'polypeptide(L)'
;MAACSTVAPPSTSFISNKKDLGLSAFSSASPLSSQKCKRTSKTICSVTAPKQSERKPATTGSVKTGMTMTEKIFARASEKTQLSPGENVWVNVDVLMTHDVCGPGSFGIFKKEFGQNAKVWDREKIVIIPDHYIFTSDERANRNVDILRDFCTEQNIKYFYDIKDLSNFKANPDYKGVCHVALAQEGHCRPGEVLLGTDSHTCTAGAFGQFATGIGNTDAGFVLGTGKLLLKVPPTLRFVMDGEMPDYLLAKDLILQIIGEISVSGATYKAMEFVGSTVESLSMEERMTLCNMVVEAGGKNGIVPADSTTYKYLEDKTSVPYEPVYSDDKARFLSEYRFDISKLEPLVAKPHSPDNRALARECKDVKIDRVYIGSCTGGKTEDFMAAAKVFLASGKKVKVPTFLVPATQKVWMDVYSLPVPGSGGKTCSQIFEEAGCDTPASPSCGACLGGPKDTYARLNEPKVCVSTTNRNFPGRMGHKEGEIYLASPYTAAASALTGYVTDPREFLQ
;
A
#
# COMPACT_ATOMS: atom_id res chain seq x y z
N MET A 1 -10.31 31.06 -37.54
CA MET A 1 -10.32 32.54 -37.58
C MET A 1 -10.06 33.07 -36.19
N ALA A 2 -9.37 34.21 -36.11
CA ALA A 2 -8.78 34.89 -34.95
C ALA A 2 -7.48 34.27 -34.42
N ALA A 3 -6.39 34.71 -35.07
CA ALA A 3 -5.01 34.60 -34.63
C ALA A 3 -4.66 35.76 -33.67
N CYS A 4 -3.71 35.55 -32.76
CA CYS A 4 -2.89 36.66 -32.26
C CYS A 4 -1.50 36.16 -31.85
N SER A 5 -0.51 36.98 -32.16
CA SER A 5 0.90 36.67 -32.37
C SER A 5 1.81 37.01 -31.19
N THR A 6 2.90 36.24 -31.12
CA THR A 6 4.22 36.39 -30.49
C THR A 6 4.72 37.78 -30.09
N VAL A 7 5.37 37.89 -28.91
CA VAL A 7 6.58 38.72 -28.65
C VAL A 7 7.43 38.09 -27.50
N ALA A 8 8.73 37.86 -27.76
CA ALA A 8 9.84 37.75 -26.79
C ALA A 8 10.67 39.06 -26.88
N PRO A 9 11.56 39.49 -25.93
CA PRO A 9 12.87 38.86 -25.58
C PRO A 9 13.40 39.31 -24.16
N PRO A 10 14.71 39.43 -23.82
CA PRO A 10 15.96 38.83 -24.33
C PRO A 10 16.82 38.11 -23.26
N SER A 11 17.86 37.42 -23.76
CA SER A 11 19.01 36.85 -23.08
C SER A 11 20.08 37.90 -22.72
N THR A 12 20.82 37.68 -21.63
CA THR A 12 22.17 38.23 -21.44
C THR A 12 23.09 37.19 -20.80
N SER A 13 24.19 36.96 -21.50
CA SER A 13 25.38 36.22 -21.12
C SER A 13 26.37 37.13 -20.39
N PHE A 14 27.04 36.64 -19.35
CA PHE A 14 28.36 37.14 -18.94
C PHE A 14 29.30 35.98 -18.58
N ILE A 15 30.51 36.13 -19.10
CA ILE A 15 31.64 35.20 -19.10
C ILE A 15 32.69 35.66 -18.08
N SER A 16 33.41 34.68 -17.50
CA SER A 16 34.75 34.75 -16.87
C SER A 16 34.86 35.44 -15.49
N ASN A 17 35.70 34.99 -14.55
CA ASN A 17 37.07 34.52 -14.73
C ASN A 17 37.59 33.63 -13.57
N LYS A 18 38.63 32.85 -13.92
CA LYS A 18 39.44 31.90 -13.15
C LYS A 18 40.11 32.44 -11.88
N LYS A 19 40.39 31.53 -10.92
CA LYS A 19 41.71 31.13 -10.37
C LYS A 19 41.49 30.18 -9.17
N ASP A 20 41.87 28.92 -9.26
CA ASP A 20 43.18 28.32 -8.93
C ASP A 20 43.45 28.15 -7.43
N LEU A 21 44.09 27.00 -7.11
CA LEU A 21 44.68 26.55 -5.84
C LEU A 21 43.69 25.83 -4.89
N GLY A 22 43.94 24.64 -4.36
CA GLY A 22 45.12 23.78 -4.38
C GLY A 22 44.85 22.56 -3.48
N LEU A 23 45.48 21.44 -3.82
CA LEU A 23 45.47 20.20 -3.04
C LEU A 23 46.02 20.42 -1.62
N SER A 24 45.42 19.77 -0.62
CA SER A 24 46.20 19.25 0.50
C SER A 24 45.57 17.97 1.05
N ALA A 25 46.45 16.99 1.24
CA ALA A 25 46.19 15.63 1.66
C ALA A 25 46.29 15.48 3.18
N PHE A 26 45.56 14.49 3.69
CA PHE A 26 45.81 13.61 4.85
C PHE A 26 46.76 14.06 5.97
N SER A 27 46.27 13.99 7.22
CA SER A 27 46.84 13.16 8.30
C SER A 27 46.16 13.48 9.64
N SER A 28 45.61 12.47 10.31
CA SER A 28 46.17 11.95 11.57
C SER A 28 45.19 11.01 12.28
N ALA A 29 45.73 9.85 12.64
CA ALA A 29 45.08 8.79 13.38
C ALA A 29 44.86 9.18 14.86
N SER A 30 43.83 8.60 15.47
CA SER A 30 43.67 8.55 16.94
C SER A 30 43.61 7.09 17.41
N PRO A 31 44.24 6.73 18.54
CA PRO A 31 44.49 5.33 18.90
C PRO A 31 43.29 4.67 19.60
N LEU A 32 43.13 3.37 19.29
CA LEU A 32 42.28 2.44 20.03
C LEU A 32 42.78 2.30 21.48
N SER A 33 41.87 2.34 22.44
CA SER A 33 42.08 1.78 23.78
C SER A 33 41.16 0.58 23.99
N SER A 34 41.75 -0.52 24.46
CA SER A 34 41.15 -1.83 24.64
C SER A 34 40.57 -1.96 26.06
N GLN A 35 39.27 -2.23 26.16
CA GLN A 35 38.66 -2.68 27.41
C GLN A 35 38.39 -4.19 27.38
N LYS A 36 39.01 -4.87 28.34
CA LYS A 36 38.93 -6.32 28.58
C LYS A 36 37.52 -6.70 29.06
N CYS A 37 36.89 -7.63 28.35
CA CYS A 37 35.60 -8.21 28.70
C CYS A 37 35.79 -9.33 29.76
N LYS A 38 35.18 -9.18 30.94
CA LYS A 38 35.09 -10.24 31.97
C LYS A 38 33.86 -11.11 31.68
N ARG A 39 34.10 -12.38 31.36
CA ARG A 39 33.06 -13.44 31.30
C ARG A 39 32.49 -13.70 32.69
N THR A 40 31.18 -13.58 32.84
CA THR A 40 30.43 -14.17 33.96
C THR A 40 29.45 -15.21 33.40
N SER A 41 29.56 -16.43 33.93
CA SER A 41 28.65 -17.55 33.67
C SER A 41 27.33 -17.28 34.39
N LYS A 42 26.19 -17.41 33.69
CA LYS A 42 24.87 -17.49 34.31
C LYS A 42 24.15 -18.73 33.82
N THR A 43 23.80 -19.57 34.79
CA THR A 43 22.97 -20.77 34.74
C THR A 43 21.62 -20.48 34.05
N ILE A 44 21.24 -21.35 33.10
CA ILE A 44 19.93 -21.31 32.45
C ILE A 44 18.94 -22.06 33.36
N CYS A 45 18.04 -21.32 34.01
CA CYS A 45 16.83 -21.88 34.61
C CYS A 45 15.70 -21.77 33.58
N SER A 46 15.10 -22.90 33.21
CA SER A 46 13.89 -22.95 32.40
C SER A 46 12.71 -22.35 33.17
N VAL A 47 12.17 -21.23 32.69
CA VAL A 47 10.95 -20.63 33.23
C VAL A 47 9.78 -20.99 32.33
N THR A 48 8.81 -21.69 32.91
CA THR A 48 7.57 -22.13 32.29
C THR A 48 6.79 -20.92 31.76
N ALA A 49 6.25 -21.02 30.54
CA ALA A 49 5.45 -19.96 29.93
C ALA A 49 4.25 -19.58 30.83
N PRO A 50 3.97 -18.28 31.06
CA PRO A 50 2.81 -17.89 31.85
C PRO A 50 1.53 -18.20 31.06
N LYS A 51 0.54 -18.78 31.76
CA LYS A 51 -0.82 -18.96 31.24
C LYS A 51 -1.36 -17.62 30.75
N GLN A 52 -1.88 -17.59 29.52
CA GLN A 52 -2.60 -16.45 28.95
C GLN A 52 -3.65 -15.95 29.95
N SER A 53 -3.52 -14.70 30.38
CA SER A 53 -4.60 -14.03 31.10
C SER A 53 -5.68 -13.65 30.10
N GLU A 54 -6.92 -14.07 30.34
CA GLU A 54 -8.09 -13.47 29.69
C GLU A 54 -8.04 -11.95 29.87
N ARG A 55 -8.00 -11.23 28.75
CA ARG A 55 -7.86 -9.77 28.70
C ARG A 55 -9.17 -9.12 29.15
N LYS A 56 -9.11 -8.25 30.18
CA LYS A 56 -10.22 -7.34 30.49
C LYS A 56 -10.18 -6.13 29.57
N PRO A 57 -11.31 -5.70 28.96
CA PRO A 57 -11.37 -4.48 28.16
C PRO A 57 -10.93 -3.27 28.99
N ALA A 58 -10.21 -2.34 28.37
CA ALA A 58 -9.95 -1.03 28.95
C ALA A 58 -11.31 -0.36 29.23
N THR A 59 -11.66 -0.21 30.50
CA THR A 59 -12.94 0.36 30.94
C THR A 59 -12.95 1.85 30.65
N THR A 60 -13.48 2.23 29.49
CA THR A 60 -14.16 3.52 29.35
C THR A 60 -15.44 3.42 30.19
N GLY A 61 -15.68 4.41 31.07
CA GLY A 61 -16.80 4.37 32.02
C GLY A 61 -18.13 4.09 31.34
N SER A 62 -19.01 3.32 31.99
CA SER A 62 -20.36 2.88 31.55
C SER A 62 -20.99 3.73 30.45
N VAL A 63 -20.64 3.46 29.19
CA VAL A 63 -21.22 4.13 28.03
C VAL A 63 -22.57 3.46 27.73
N LYS A 64 -23.66 4.23 27.67
CA LYS A 64 -25.03 3.70 27.46
C LYS A 64 -25.20 2.97 26.12
N THR A 65 -24.33 3.21 25.14
CA THR A 65 -24.29 2.55 23.83
C THR A 65 -22.85 2.31 23.40
N GLY A 66 -22.52 1.06 23.03
CA GLY A 66 -21.17 0.70 22.60
C GLY A 66 -20.79 1.33 21.26
N MET A 67 -19.49 1.56 21.06
CA MET A 67 -18.90 2.14 19.86
C MET A 67 -18.10 1.10 19.06
N THR A 68 -18.17 1.19 17.74
CA THR A 68 -17.27 0.49 16.81
C THR A 68 -15.84 1.02 16.92
N MET A 69 -14.87 0.29 16.36
CA MET A 69 -13.48 0.77 16.29
C MET A 69 -13.39 2.15 15.65
N THR A 70 -14.05 2.36 14.50
CA THR A 70 -14.02 3.64 13.79
C THR A 70 -14.57 4.78 14.64
N GLU A 71 -15.70 4.56 15.32
CA GLU A 71 -16.28 5.55 16.25
C GLU A 71 -15.32 5.88 17.40
N LYS A 72 -14.64 4.88 17.99
CA LYS A 72 -13.65 5.10 19.06
C LYS A 72 -12.43 5.87 18.59
N ILE A 73 -11.92 5.58 17.39
CA ILE A 73 -10.80 6.34 16.80
C ILE A 73 -11.19 7.80 16.63
N PHE A 74 -12.39 8.06 16.08
CA PHE A 74 -12.91 9.42 15.94
C PHE A 74 -13.13 10.10 17.29
N ALA A 75 -13.67 9.38 18.29
CA ALA A 75 -13.92 9.92 19.62
C ALA A 75 -12.61 10.41 20.24
N ARG A 76 -11.58 9.56 20.22
CA ARG A 76 -10.22 9.93 20.66
C ARG A 76 -9.66 11.10 19.84
N ALA A 77 -9.70 11.02 18.51
CA ALA A 77 -9.13 12.05 17.63
C ALA A 77 -9.84 13.41 17.73
N SER A 78 -11.09 13.44 18.19
CA SER A 78 -11.89 14.65 18.38
C SER A 78 -12.05 15.07 19.84
N GLU A 79 -11.32 14.42 20.77
CA GLU A 79 -11.37 14.68 22.22
C GLU A 79 -12.79 14.55 22.80
N LYS A 80 -13.58 13.64 22.24
CA LYS A 80 -14.93 13.30 22.69
C LYS A 80 -14.94 11.92 23.37
N THR A 81 -15.84 11.75 24.32
CA THR A 81 -16.02 10.46 25.02
C THR A 81 -16.92 9.49 24.25
N GLN A 82 -17.77 10.01 23.36
CA GLN A 82 -18.72 9.23 22.58
C GLN A 82 -19.05 9.92 21.26
N LEU A 83 -19.31 9.11 20.23
CA LEU A 83 -19.81 9.54 18.93
C LEU A 83 -20.84 8.58 18.38
N SER A 84 -21.67 9.10 17.47
CA SER A 84 -22.60 8.33 16.64
C SER A 84 -22.34 8.59 15.15
N PRO A 85 -22.69 7.64 14.26
CA PRO A 85 -22.59 7.84 12.83
C PRO A 85 -23.41 9.05 12.36
N GLY A 86 -22.85 9.81 11.42
CA GLY A 86 -23.47 11.01 10.86
C GLY A 86 -23.05 12.33 11.53
N GLU A 87 -22.46 12.28 12.73
CA GLU A 87 -21.87 13.48 13.35
C GLU A 87 -20.67 13.99 12.54
N ASN A 88 -20.55 15.31 12.40
CA ASN A 88 -19.35 15.95 11.86
C ASN A 88 -18.45 16.38 13.03
N VAL A 89 -17.17 16.02 12.97
CA VAL A 89 -16.20 16.35 14.02
C VAL A 89 -14.86 16.78 13.44
N TRP A 90 -14.22 17.73 14.12
CA TRP A 90 -12.83 18.06 13.86
C TRP A 90 -11.95 16.96 14.43
N VAL A 91 -11.23 16.25 13.57
CA VAL A 91 -10.29 15.21 13.97
C VAL A 91 -8.87 15.77 13.97
N ASN A 92 -8.11 15.46 15.01
CA ASN A 92 -6.67 15.60 15.03
C ASN A 92 -6.05 14.51 14.13
N VAL A 93 -5.22 14.91 13.19
CA VAL A 93 -4.55 14.00 12.24
C VAL A 93 -3.23 13.53 12.85
N ASP A 94 -3.01 12.22 12.84
CA ASP A 94 -1.78 11.63 13.36
C ASP A 94 -0.69 11.60 12.30
N VAL A 95 -1.05 11.28 11.05
CA VAL A 95 -0.14 11.27 9.90
C VAL A 95 -0.87 11.79 8.65
N LEU A 96 -0.22 12.68 7.90
CA LEU A 96 -0.60 13.01 6.51
C LEU A 96 0.45 12.43 5.56
N MET A 97 0.02 11.62 4.61
CA MET A 97 0.85 11.16 3.51
C MET A 97 0.52 11.88 2.20
N THR A 98 1.54 12.25 1.42
CA THR A 98 1.35 12.66 0.03
C THR A 98 2.48 12.13 -0.87
N HIS A 99 2.24 12.20 -2.17
CA HIS A 99 3.12 11.66 -3.21
C HIS A 99 3.26 12.64 -4.39
N ASP A 100 3.98 12.24 -5.44
CA ASP A 100 4.36 13.07 -6.58
C ASP A 100 3.17 13.62 -7.39
N VAL A 101 2.04 12.92 -7.44
CA VAL A 101 0.89 13.39 -8.23
C VAL A 101 0.14 14.51 -7.52
N CYS A 102 -0.06 14.39 -6.21
CA CYS A 102 -0.97 15.25 -5.45
C CYS A 102 -0.26 16.26 -4.54
N GLY A 103 1.00 16.00 -4.18
CA GLY A 103 1.83 16.86 -3.34
C GLY A 103 1.93 18.29 -3.89
N PRO A 104 2.34 18.50 -5.15
CA PRO A 104 2.46 19.83 -5.73
C PRO A 104 1.18 20.67 -5.62
N GLY A 105 0.00 20.07 -5.88
CA GLY A 105 -1.29 20.74 -5.75
C GLY A 105 -1.61 21.10 -4.30
N SER A 106 -1.35 20.18 -3.37
CA SER A 106 -1.57 20.38 -1.94
C SER A 106 -0.69 21.49 -1.36
N PHE A 107 0.59 21.55 -1.77
CA PHE A 107 1.54 22.58 -1.34
C PHE A 107 1.17 23.97 -1.89
N GLY A 108 0.72 24.03 -3.15
CA GLY A 108 0.23 25.27 -3.74
C GLY A 108 -0.97 25.84 -2.98
N ILE A 109 -1.93 24.99 -2.60
CA ILE A 109 -3.09 25.39 -1.79
C ILE A 109 -2.64 25.82 -0.39
N PHE A 110 -1.79 25.04 0.28
CA PHE A 110 -1.24 25.40 1.59
C PHE A 110 -0.59 26.80 1.57
N LYS A 111 0.32 27.07 0.62
CA LYS A 111 0.97 28.38 0.50
C LYS A 111 0.00 29.51 0.13
N LYS A 112 -1.04 29.22 -0.65
CA LYS A 112 -2.07 30.21 -1.01
C LYS A 112 -2.91 30.61 0.19
N GLU A 113 -3.38 29.65 0.96
CA GLU A 113 -4.36 29.88 2.03
C GLU A 113 -3.69 30.25 3.38
N PHE A 114 -2.48 29.76 3.66
CA PHE A 114 -1.75 30.05 4.91
C PHE A 114 -0.59 31.06 4.74
N GLY A 115 -0.21 31.37 3.50
CA GLY A 115 0.85 32.31 3.15
C GLY A 115 2.18 31.64 2.75
N GLN A 116 2.99 32.34 1.96
CA GLN A 116 4.23 31.79 1.36
C GLN A 116 5.29 31.38 2.40
N ASN A 117 5.28 32.01 3.57
CA ASN A 117 6.22 31.73 4.65
C ASN A 117 5.63 30.82 5.74
N ALA A 118 4.43 30.27 5.51
CA ALA A 118 3.77 29.39 6.47
C ALA A 118 4.62 28.14 6.75
N LYS A 119 4.54 27.67 7.99
CA LYS A 119 5.14 26.40 8.39
C LYS A 119 4.06 25.34 8.53
N VAL A 120 4.38 24.13 8.08
CA VAL A 120 3.50 22.98 8.27
C VAL A 120 3.26 22.74 9.76
N TRP A 121 2.10 22.18 10.10
CA TRP A 121 1.67 22.02 11.49
C TRP A 121 2.65 21.17 12.32
N ASP A 122 3.20 20.12 11.71
CA ASP A 122 4.16 19.22 12.32
C ASP A 122 4.97 18.51 11.23
N ARG A 123 6.26 18.87 11.12
CA ARG A 123 7.19 18.32 10.12
C ARG A 123 7.50 16.83 10.32
N GLU A 124 7.14 16.25 11.47
CA GLU A 124 7.34 14.83 11.81
C GLU A 124 6.06 14.00 11.62
N LYS A 125 4.92 14.63 11.31
CA LYS A 125 3.66 13.93 10.99
C LYS A 125 3.31 13.96 9.51
N ILE A 126 4.24 14.46 8.68
CA ILE A 126 4.09 14.53 7.23
C ILE A 126 5.05 13.55 6.59
N VAL A 127 4.51 12.64 5.78
CA VAL A 127 5.26 11.62 5.06
C VAL A 127 5.12 11.87 3.56
N ILE A 128 6.23 11.99 2.85
CA ILE A 128 6.26 12.28 1.42
C ILE A 128 7.01 11.18 0.69
N ILE A 129 6.31 10.50 -0.24
CA ILE A 129 6.84 9.34 -0.99
C ILE A 129 6.48 9.50 -2.48
N PRO A 130 7.42 9.84 -3.37
CA PRO A 130 7.19 9.76 -4.82
C PRO A 130 7.19 8.30 -5.28
N ASP A 131 6.14 7.83 -5.96
CA ASP A 131 6.04 6.43 -6.41
C ASP A 131 5.19 6.17 -7.67
N HIS A 132 4.42 7.15 -8.15
CA HIS A 132 3.48 6.96 -9.25
C HIS A 132 4.09 7.27 -10.61
N TYR A 133 4.57 8.49 -10.82
CA TYR A 133 5.15 8.93 -12.09
C TYR A 133 6.67 9.05 -11.98
N ILE A 134 7.26 7.99 -11.46
CA ILE A 134 8.71 7.79 -11.39
C ILE A 134 9.15 6.85 -12.52
N PHE A 135 10.38 7.01 -12.99
CA PHE A 135 10.94 6.32 -14.17
C PHE A 135 10.21 6.67 -15.48
N THR A 136 10.25 7.95 -15.84
CA THR A 136 9.68 8.48 -17.09
C THR A 136 10.52 9.65 -17.62
N SER A 137 10.51 9.82 -18.94
CA SER A 137 11.05 10.99 -19.63
C SER A 137 10.11 12.20 -19.63
N ASP A 138 8.88 12.07 -19.10
CA ASP A 138 7.91 13.16 -19.04
C ASP A 138 8.38 14.29 -18.09
N GLU A 139 8.63 15.47 -18.66
CA GLU A 139 9.12 16.64 -17.91
C GLU A 139 8.16 17.11 -16.82
N ARG A 140 6.84 16.92 -16.99
CA ARG A 140 5.84 17.36 -16.00
C ARG A 140 5.85 16.43 -14.80
N ALA A 141 6.00 15.12 -15.02
CA ALA A 141 6.18 14.14 -13.97
C ALA A 141 7.47 14.40 -13.17
N ASN A 142 8.59 14.61 -13.86
CA ASN A 142 9.88 14.88 -13.20
C ASN A 142 9.85 16.17 -12.38
N ARG A 143 9.26 17.25 -12.92
CA ARG A 143 9.03 18.51 -12.19
C ARG A 143 8.26 18.31 -10.89
N ASN A 144 7.31 17.37 -10.84
CA ASN A 144 6.55 17.14 -9.61
C ASN A 144 7.45 16.62 -8.48
N VAL A 145 8.41 15.74 -8.78
CA VAL A 145 9.39 15.24 -7.80
C VAL A 145 10.28 16.38 -7.31
N ASP A 146 10.69 17.29 -8.19
CA ASP A 146 11.46 18.48 -7.81
C ASP A 146 10.68 19.39 -6.85
N ILE A 147 9.39 19.62 -7.12
CA ILE A 147 8.51 20.38 -6.21
C ILE A 147 8.40 19.71 -4.83
N LEU A 148 8.34 18.37 -4.78
CA LEU A 148 8.39 17.66 -3.49
C LEU A 148 9.69 17.95 -2.75
N ARG A 149 10.83 17.84 -3.44
CA ARG A 149 12.16 18.03 -2.86
C ARG A 149 12.35 19.45 -2.34
N ASP A 150 11.92 20.45 -3.09
CA ASP A 150 11.96 21.86 -2.70
C ASP A 150 11.12 22.10 -1.45
N PHE A 151 9.87 21.59 -1.43
CA PHE A 151 8.98 21.73 -0.28
C PHE A 151 9.54 21.02 0.97
N CYS A 152 10.04 19.80 0.82
CA CYS A 152 10.66 19.03 1.90
C CYS A 152 11.86 19.77 2.50
N THR A 153 12.69 20.39 1.66
CA THR A 153 13.85 21.19 2.08
C THR A 153 13.41 22.45 2.82
N GLU A 154 12.46 23.21 2.26
CA GLU A 154 11.94 24.45 2.82
C GLU A 154 11.26 24.27 4.18
N GLN A 155 10.48 23.20 4.31
CA GLN A 155 9.68 22.88 5.50
C GLN A 155 10.43 21.97 6.47
N ASN A 156 11.64 21.51 6.10
CA ASN A 156 12.46 20.58 6.87
C ASN A 156 11.67 19.31 7.23
N ILE A 157 11.01 18.68 6.25
CA ILE A 157 10.19 17.49 6.46
C ILE A 157 11.11 16.31 6.84
N LYS A 158 10.79 15.65 7.96
CA LYS A 158 11.62 14.55 8.49
C LYS A 158 11.51 13.28 7.64
N TYR A 159 10.31 12.96 7.17
CA TYR A 159 10.00 11.70 6.49
C TYR A 159 9.78 11.93 4.99
N PHE A 160 10.87 12.28 4.29
CA PHE A 160 10.91 12.35 2.83
C PHE A 160 11.71 11.19 2.25
N TYR A 161 11.02 10.30 1.54
CA TYR A 161 11.59 9.08 0.98
C TYR A 161 11.90 9.28 -0.51
N ASP A 162 12.90 10.11 -0.78
CA ASP A 162 13.23 10.60 -2.12
C ASP A 162 13.67 9.50 -3.10
N ILE A 163 13.35 9.73 -4.38
CA ILE A 163 13.86 8.98 -5.51
C ILE A 163 14.84 9.89 -6.27
N LYS A 164 16.11 9.48 -6.32
CA LYS A 164 17.20 10.29 -6.89
C LYS A 164 17.73 9.71 -8.19
N ASP A 165 17.80 8.38 -8.28
CA ASP A 165 18.11 7.70 -9.54
C ASP A 165 16.78 7.35 -10.21
N LEU A 166 16.57 7.91 -11.40
CA LEU A 166 15.43 7.63 -12.27
C LEU A 166 15.87 7.01 -13.60
N SER A 167 17.18 6.79 -13.77
CA SER A 167 17.75 6.33 -15.03
C SER A 167 17.44 4.84 -15.23
N ASN A 168 17.11 4.44 -16.47
CA ASN A 168 16.97 3.04 -16.87
C ASN A 168 16.07 2.18 -15.94
N PHE A 169 14.97 2.76 -15.43
CA PHE A 169 14.08 2.09 -14.46
C PHE A 169 14.84 1.54 -13.24
N LYS A 170 15.78 2.31 -12.68
CA LYS A 170 16.59 1.91 -11.54
C LYS A 170 16.35 2.84 -10.35
N ALA A 171 15.87 2.28 -9.23
CA ALA A 171 15.76 3.02 -7.97
C ALA A 171 17.12 3.11 -7.24
N ASN A 172 17.33 4.19 -6.48
CA ASN A 172 18.42 4.26 -5.50
C ASN A 172 18.20 3.26 -4.34
N PRO A 173 19.27 2.70 -3.72
CA PRO A 173 19.15 1.63 -2.72
C PRO A 173 18.33 1.97 -1.47
N ASP A 174 18.22 3.24 -1.09
CA ASP A 174 17.47 3.74 0.07
C ASP A 174 16.03 4.18 -0.25
N TYR A 175 15.62 4.10 -1.52
CA TYR A 175 14.25 4.37 -1.92
C TYR A 175 13.27 3.36 -1.30
N LYS A 176 12.07 3.81 -0.94
CA LYS A 176 11.09 2.98 -0.20
C LYS A 176 10.02 2.34 -1.08
N GLY A 177 9.73 2.86 -2.27
CA GLY A 177 8.72 2.28 -3.17
C GLY A 177 7.29 2.76 -2.91
N VAL A 178 6.34 1.93 -3.31
CA VAL A 178 4.90 2.20 -3.29
C VAL A 178 4.44 2.70 -1.93
N CYS A 179 3.84 3.89 -1.92
CA CYS A 179 3.60 4.68 -0.72
C CYS A 179 2.91 3.91 0.42
N HIS A 180 1.86 3.13 0.13
CA HIS A 180 1.11 2.39 1.16
C HIS A 180 1.87 1.21 1.78
N VAL A 181 2.78 0.58 1.02
CA VAL A 181 3.63 -0.50 1.53
C VAL A 181 4.83 0.08 2.27
N ALA A 182 5.41 1.16 1.74
CA ALA A 182 6.47 1.91 2.38
C ALA A 182 6.01 2.49 3.74
N LEU A 183 4.81 3.07 3.83
CA LEU A 183 4.24 3.55 5.10
C LEU A 183 4.23 2.47 6.18
N ALA A 184 3.79 1.27 5.82
CA ALA A 184 3.76 0.12 6.73
C ALA A 184 5.18 -0.32 7.13
N GLN A 185 6.07 -0.50 6.15
CA GLN A 185 7.44 -0.96 6.38
C GLN A 185 8.29 0.01 7.20
N GLU A 186 8.01 1.31 7.10
CA GLU A 186 8.71 2.38 7.83
C GLU A 186 8.03 2.78 9.15
N GLY A 187 7.01 2.03 9.60
CA GLY A 187 6.42 2.20 10.93
C GLY A 187 5.46 3.40 11.08
N HIS A 188 4.90 3.88 9.97
CA HIS A 188 3.93 4.97 9.96
C HIS A 188 2.49 4.53 10.20
N CYS A 189 2.20 3.23 10.03
CA CYS A 189 0.88 2.66 10.28
C CYS A 189 0.78 2.12 11.71
N ARG A 190 0.16 2.88 12.63
CA ARG A 190 0.09 2.54 14.06
C ARG A 190 -1.36 2.41 14.55
N PRO A 191 -1.72 1.35 15.30
CA PRO A 191 -3.08 1.11 15.75
C PRO A 191 -3.76 2.29 16.46
N GLY A 192 -5.04 2.47 16.15
CA GLY A 192 -5.90 3.49 16.74
C GLY A 192 -5.76 4.87 16.11
N GLU A 193 -4.73 5.16 15.31
CA GLU A 193 -4.49 6.47 14.71
C GLU A 193 -5.43 6.85 13.54
N VAL A 194 -5.47 8.14 13.23
CA VAL A 194 -6.07 8.73 12.03
C VAL A 194 -4.95 9.06 11.03
N LEU A 195 -4.92 8.31 9.92
CA LEU A 195 -3.98 8.53 8.82
C LEU A 195 -4.73 9.04 7.59
N LEU A 196 -4.41 10.25 7.15
CA LEU A 196 -4.96 10.82 5.92
C LEU A 196 -3.91 10.79 4.82
N GLY A 197 -4.34 10.64 3.58
CA GLY A 197 -3.43 10.66 2.45
C GLY A 197 -4.06 11.19 1.19
N THR A 198 -3.25 11.70 0.26
CA THR A 198 -3.74 12.23 -1.02
C THR A 198 -3.95 11.18 -2.11
N ASP A 199 -3.89 9.90 -1.72
CA ASP A 199 -4.16 8.74 -2.57
C ASP A 199 -5.44 8.01 -2.12
N SER A 200 -6.23 7.48 -3.05
CA SER A 200 -7.50 6.81 -2.73
C SER A 200 -7.33 5.55 -1.88
N HIS A 201 -6.19 4.87 -1.98
CA HIS A 201 -5.91 3.59 -1.34
C HIS A 201 -5.22 3.75 0.01
N THR A 202 -5.19 4.96 0.58
CA THR A 202 -4.75 5.20 1.97
C THR A 202 -5.49 4.33 2.99
N CYS A 203 -6.71 3.86 2.66
CA CYS A 203 -7.47 2.87 3.43
C CYS A 203 -6.70 1.56 3.70
N THR A 204 -5.62 1.26 2.95
CA THR A 204 -4.70 0.14 3.25
C THR A 204 -4.22 0.14 4.70
N ALA A 205 -3.95 1.31 5.27
CA ALA A 205 -3.42 1.43 6.64
C ALA A 205 -4.41 0.97 7.72
N GLY A 206 -5.70 0.87 7.42
CA GLY A 206 -6.67 0.31 8.36
C GLY A 206 -6.49 -1.20 8.63
N ALA A 207 -5.64 -1.90 7.86
CA ALA A 207 -5.13 -3.22 8.22
C ALA A 207 -4.42 -3.26 9.59
N PHE A 208 -3.95 -2.10 10.06
CA PHE A 208 -3.28 -1.91 11.36
C PHE A 208 -4.24 -1.46 12.46
N GLY A 209 -5.55 -1.45 12.23
CA GLY A 209 -6.54 -0.94 13.17
C GLY A 209 -6.59 0.59 13.22
N GLN A 210 -6.30 1.24 12.08
CA GLN A 210 -6.40 2.70 11.91
C GLN A 210 -7.70 3.11 11.22
N PHE A 211 -8.10 4.36 11.45
CA PHE A 211 -8.97 5.03 10.49
C PHE A 211 -8.10 5.69 9.43
N ALA A 212 -8.16 5.19 8.20
CA ALA A 212 -7.36 5.70 7.11
C ALA A 212 -8.19 5.96 5.85
N THR A 213 -8.05 7.14 5.26
CA THR A 213 -8.82 7.51 4.06
C THR A 213 -8.04 8.44 3.15
N GLY A 214 -8.28 8.28 1.85
CA GLY A 214 -7.91 9.27 0.85
C GLY A 214 -8.67 10.58 1.06
N ILE A 215 -8.00 11.70 0.79
CA ILE A 215 -8.53 13.07 0.80
C ILE A 215 -8.03 13.84 -0.42
N GLY A 216 -8.71 14.94 -0.77
CA GLY A 216 -8.31 15.78 -1.91
C GLY A 216 -7.19 16.77 -1.57
N ASN A 217 -6.63 17.42 -2.59
CA ASN A 217 -5.55 18.41 -2.42
C ASN A 217 -5.95 19.58 -1.51
N THR A 218 -7.21 20.01 -1.56
CA THR A 218 -7.72 21.10 -0.70
C THR A 218 -7.70 20.69 0.78
N ASP A 219 -8.21 19.50 1.08
CA ASP A 219 -8.21 18.97 2.44
C ASP A 219 -6.77 18.76 2.93
N ALA A 220 -5.88 18.23 2.07
CA ALA A 220 -4.48 18.04 2.42
C ALA A 220 -3.76 19.38 2.66
N GLY A 221 -4.03 20.40 1.84
CA GLY A 221 -3.53 21.76 2.07
C GLY A 221 -3.99 22.35 3.41
N PHE A 222 -5.24 22.08 3.79
CA PHE A 222 -5.78 22.48 5.09
C PHE A 222 -5.14 21.70 6.26
N VAL A 223 -4.96 20.39 6.12
CA VAL A 223 -4.27 19.55 7.12
C VAL A 223 -2.82 20.02 7.27
N LEU A 224 -2.10 20.30 6.18
CA LEU A 224 -0.73 20.84 6.21
C LEU A 224 -0.61 22.08 7.11
N GLY A 225 -1.61 22.96 7.14
CA GLY A 225 -1.59 24.15 7.99
C GLY A 225 -2.13 23.95 9.41
N THR A 226 -3.04 23.00 9.63
CA THR A 226 -3.80 22.92 10.90
C THR A 226 -3.61 21.63 11.69
N GLY A 227 -3.14 20.56 11.06
CA GLY A 227 -3.12 19.20 11.62
C GLY A 227 -4.51 18.64 11.91
N LYS A 228 -5.56 19.23 11.32
CA LYS A 228 -6.96 18.85 11.57
C LYS A 228 -7.75 18.72 10.27
N LEU A 229 -8.85 17.98 10.32
CA LEU A 229 -9.84 17.96 9.25
C LEU A 229 -11.25 17.76 9.81
N LEU A 230 -12.27 18.35 9.18
CA LEU A 230 -13.66 18.10 9.54
C LEU A 230 -14.14 16.84 8.82
N LEU A 231 -14.44 15.79 9.56
CA LEU A 231 -14.89 14.51 9.02
C LEU A 231 -16.25 14.12 9.59
N LYS A 232 -17.06 13.48 8.76
CA LYS A 232 -18.29 12.82 9.18
C LYS A 232 -18.00 11.40 9.64
N VAL A 233 -18.47 11.04 10.83
CA VAL A 233 -18.35 9.68 11.38
C VAL A 233 -19.14 8.72 10.47
N PRO A 234 -18.50 7.75 9.81
CA PRO A 234 -19.20 6.82 8.93
C PRO A 234 -19.90 5.71 9.75
N PRO A 235 -21.08 5.23 9.33
CA PRO A 235 -21.61 3.97 9.85
C PRO A 235 -20.74 2.79 9.37
N THR A 236 -20.75 1.69 10.11
CA THR A 236 -19.87 0.54 9.86
C THR A 236 -20.64 -0.67 9.35
N LEU A 237 -20.18 -1.27 8.24
CA LEU A 237 -20.54 -2.61 7.81
C LEU A 237 -19.56 -3.61 8.43
N ARG A 238 -20.06 -4.70 9.02
CA ARG A 238 -19.20 -5.77 9.56
C ARG A 238 -19.16 -6.96 8.62
N PHE A 239 -17.97 -7.46 8.35
CA PHE A 239 -17.70 -8.64 7.54
C PHE A 239 -17.03 -9.70 8.44
N VAL A 240 -17.79 -10.72 8.82
CA VAL A 240 -17.31 -11.84 9.61
C VAL A 240 -16.86 -12.95 8.66
N MET A 241 -15.59 -13.30 8.70
CA MET A 241 -14.93 -14.25 7.81
C MET A 241 -14.36 -15.39 8.64
N ASP A 242 -15.06 -16.52 8.65
CA ASP A 242 -14.73 -17.69 9.45
C ASP A 242 -14.43 -18.90 8.57
N GLY A 243 -13.69 -19.86 9.12
CA GLY A 243 -13.26 -21.08 8.42
C GLY A 243 -11.78 -21.08 8.07
N GLU A 244 -11.27 -22.27 7.77
CA GLU A 244 -9.88 -22.47 7.33
C GLU A 244 -9.74 -21.96 5.89
N MET A 245 -8.72 -21.11 5.65
CA MET A 245 -8.46 -20.59 4.32
C MET A 245 -7.80 -21.69 3.47
N PRO A 246 -8.41 -22.11 2.34
CA PRO A 246 -7.77 -23.07 1.46
C PRO A 246 -6.45 -22.55 0.90
N ASP A 247 -5.46 -23.44 0.75
CA ASP A 247 -4.09 -23.14 0.29
C ASP A 247 -3.96 -22.56 -1.14
N TYR A 248 -5.08 -22.47 -1.86
CA TYR A 248 -5.21 -21.91 -3.20
C TYR A 248 -5.89 -20.52 -3.21
N LEU A 249 -6.27 -19.97 -2.06
CA LEU A 249 -6.84 -18.64 -1.92
C LEU A 249 -5.85 -17.67 -1.28
N LEU A 250 -6.03 -16.38 -1.57
CA LEU A 250 -5.40 -15.27 -0.87
C LEU A 250 -6.45 -14.23 -0.49
N ALA A 251 -6.08 -13.27 0.37
CA ALA A 251 -6.95 -12.13 0.70
C ALA A 251 -7.50 -11.35 -0.51
N LYS A 252 -6.84 -11.43 -1.68
CA LYS A 252 -7.39 -10.90 -2.94
C LYS A 252 -8.71 -11.58 -3.31
N ASP A 253 -8.79 -12.90 -3.24
CA ASP A 253 -10.01 -13.65 -3.54
C ASP A 253 -11.12 -13.28 -2.53
N LEU A 254 -10.76 -13.11 -1.26
CA LEU A 254 -11.68 -12.67 -0.21
C LEU A 254 -12.31 -11.30 -0.51
N ILE A 255 -11.51 -10.30 -0.86
CA ILE A 255 -12.04 -8.96 -1.12
C ILE A 255 -12.81 -8.88 -2.45
N LEU A 256 -12.41 -9.65 -3.47
CA LEU A 256 -13.19 -9.77 -4.71
C LEU A 256 -14.54 -10.45 -4.48
N GLN A 257 -14.61 -11.44 -3.58
CA GLN A 257 -15.87 -12.05 -3.18
C GLN A 257 -16.81 -10.99 -2.59
N ILE A 258 -16.31 -10.18 -1.64
CA ILE A 258 -17.08 -9.13 -0.98
C ILE A 258 -17.53 -8.06 -1.97
N ILE A 259 -16.62 -7.51 -2.80
CA ILE A 259 -16.95 -6.45 -3.76
C ILE A 259 -18.00 -6.96 -4.78
N GLY A 260 -17.87 -8.20 -5.25
CA GLY A 260 -18.88 -8.80 -6.13
C GLY A 260 -20.25 -9.01 -5.48
N GLU A 261 -20.31 -9.11 -4.16
CA GLU A 261 -21.58 -9.25 -3.40
C GLU A 261 -22.26 -7.90 -3.16
N ILE A 262 -21.46 -6.86 -2.83
CA ILE A 262 -22.00 -5.56 -2.42
C ILE A 262 -21.92 -4.49 -3.52
N SER A 263 -21.33 -4.79 -4.69
CA SER A 263 -21.03 -3.87 -5.80
C SER A 263 -20.00 -2.78 -5.49
N VAL A 264 -19.58 -2.04 -6.52
CA VAL A 264 -18.69 -0.87 -6.39
C VAL A 264 -19.26 0.29 -5.55
N SER A 265 -20.53 0.23 -5.15
CA SER A 265 -21.20 1.26 -4.35
C SER A 265 -21.78 0.76 -3.02
N GLY A 266 -21.59 -0.51 -2.68
CA GLY A 266 -22.20 -1.11 -1.48
C GLY A 266 -21.77 -0.45 -0.18
N ALA A 267 -20.49 -0.05 -0.11
CA ALA A 267 -19.88 0.55 1.06
C ALA A 267 -19.76 2.09 0.98
N THR A 268 -20.40 2.75 0.00
CA THR A 268 -20.36 4.22 -0.14
C THR A 268 -20.73 4.92 1.17
N TYR A 269 -19.82 5.78 1.65
CA TYR A 269 -19.86 6.52 2.93
C TYR A 269 -19.79 5.67 4.21
N LYS A 270 -19.38 4.40 4.12
CA LYS A 270 -19.35 3.46 5.25
C LYS A 270 -17.92 3.01 5.54
N ALA A 271 -17.64 2.67 6.79
CA ALA A 271 -16.47 1.88 7.13
C ALA A 271 -16.78 0.38 6.93
N MET A 272 -15.77 -0.40 6.56
CA MET A 272 -15.84 -1.86 6.46
C MET A 272 -14.95 -2.45 7.57
N GLU A 273 -15.54 -3.09 8.57
CA GLU A 273 -14.84 -3.76 9.67
C GLU A 273 -14.76 -5.27 9.39
N PHE A 274 -13.54 -5.80 9.32
CA PHE A 274 -13.28 -7.22 9.04
C PHE A 274 -12.88 -7.95 10.31
N VAL A 275 -13.57 -9.04 10.62
CA VAL A 275 -13.36 -9.88 11.82
C VAL A 275 -13.56 -11.35 11.48
N GLY A 276 -13.23 -12.26 12.40
CA GLY A 276 -13.45 -13.71 12.26
C GLY A 276 -12.14 -14.49 12.18
N SER A 277 -12.23 -15.81 12.33
CA SER A 277 -11.07 -16.69 12.49
C SER A 277 -10.11 -16.63 11.30
N THR A 278 -10.64 -16.45 10.09
CA THR A 278 -9.81 -16.33 8.89
C THR A 278 -9.00 -15.03 8.95
N VAL A 279 -9.63 -13.89 9.30
CA VAL A 279 -8.96 -12.58 9.38
C VAL A 279 -7.82 -12.60 10.40
N GLU A 280 -8.04 -13.25 11.55
CA GLU A 280 -7.03 -13.44 12.59
C GLU A 280 -5.82 -14.24 12.09
N SER A 281 -6.04 -15.21 11.20
CA SER A 281 -4.98 -16.04 10.61
C SER A 281 -4.17 -15.35 9.50
N LEU A 282 -4.72 -14.30 8.87
CA LEU A 282 -4.06 -13.58 7.78
C LEU A 282 -2.77 -12.90 8.25
N SER A 283 -1.76 -12.90 7.38
CA SER A 283 -0.57 -12.07 7.56
C SER A 283 -0.92 -10.57 7.50
N MET A 284 0.02 -9.71 7.91
CA MET A 284 -0.19 -8.26 7.71
C MET A 284 -0.26 -7.88 6.23
N GLU A 285 0.50 -8.55 5.36
CA GLU A 285 0.46 -8.27 3.92
C GLU A 285 -0.90 -8.65 3.33
N GLU A 286 -1.50 -9.75 3.76
CA GLU A 286 -2.85 -10.14 3.36
C GLU A 286 -3.93 -9.18 3.89
N ARG A 287 -3.83 -8.76 5.16
CA ARG A 287 -4.73 -7.74 5.73
C ARG A 287 -4.64 -6.41 4.96
N MET A 288 -3.44 -6.03 4.53
CA MET A 288 -3.25 -4.85 3.67
C MET A 288 -3.97 -5.01 2.34
N THR A 289 -3.93 -6.18 1.69
CA THR A 289 -4.69 -6.42 0.46
C THR A 289 -6.20 -6.29 0.69
N LEU A 290 -6.73 -6.84 1.79
CA LEU A 290 -8.14 -6.74 2.17
C LEU A 290 -8.57 -5.28 2.37
N CYS A 291 -7.83 -4.52 3.18
CA CYS A 291 -8.15 -3.11 3.46
C CYS A 291 -7.87 -2.16 2.29
N ASN A 292 -6.94 -2.49 1.40
CA ASN A 292 -6.65 -1.65 0.23
C ASN A 292 -7.86 -1.52 -0.69
N MET A 293 -8.53 -2.64 -0.99
CA MET A 293 -9.58 -2.65 -2.02
C MET A 293 -10.95 -2.21 -1.53
N VAL A 294 -11.11 -1.82 -0.27
CA VAL A 294 -12.41 -1.32 0.27
C VAL A 294 -12.94 -0.09 -0.48
N VAL A 295 -12.03 0.76 -0.97
CA VAL A 295 -12.40 1.93 -1.77
C VAL A 295 -13.05 1.53 -3.10
N GLU A 296 -12.77 0.34 -3.62
CA GLU A 296 -13.40 -0.19 -4.83
C GLU A 296 -14.86 -0.60 -4.60
N ALA A 297 -15.30 -0.79 -3.35
CA ALA A 297 -16.71 -0.91 -2.96
C ALA A 297 -17.35 0.44 -2.56
N GLY A 298 -16.63 1.56 -2.74
CA GLY A 298 -17.01 2.88 -2.23
C GLY A 298 -16.74 3.09 -0.74
N GLY A 299 -16.09 2.13 -0.07
CA GLY A 299 -15.78 2.16 1.35
C GLY A 299 -14.89 3.35 1.71
N LYS A 300 -15.24 4.03 2.81
CA LYS A 300 -14.48 5.17 3.34
C LYS A 300 -13.19 4.73 4.01
N ASN A 301 -13.23 3.59 4.70
CA ASN A 301 -12.11 2.95 5.39
C ASN A 301 -12.37 1.45 5.49
N GLY A 302 -11.31 0.65 5.50
CA GLY A 302 -11.34 -0.77 5.84
C GLY A 302 -10.55 -0.97 7.11
N ILE A 303 -11.06 -1.68 8.11
CA ILE A 303 -10.39 -1.80 9.41
C ILE A 303 -10.36 -3.23 9.91
N VAL A 304 -9.18 -3.66 10.37
CA VAL A 304 -8.94 -4.95 11.02
C VAL A 304 -8.47 -4.68 12.45
N PRO A 305 -9.03 -5.35 13.48
CA PRO A 305 -8.53 -5.25 14.84
C PRO A 305 -7.05 -5.61 14.96
N ALA A 306 -6.28 -4.78 15.66
CA ALA A 306 -4.86 -5.07 15.90
C ALA A 306 -4.69 -6.22 16.90
N ASP A 307 -3.88 -7.21 16.54
CA ASP A 307 -3.59 -8.40 17.33
C ASP A 307 -2.08 -8.71 17.36
N SER A 308 -1.70 -9.92 17.80
CA SER A 308 -0.30 -10.34 17.86
C SER A 308 0.43 -10.24 16.52
N THR A 309 -0.25 -10.47 15.41
CA THR A 309 0.32 -10.37 14.06
C THR A 309 0.66 -8.91 13.76
N THR A 310 -0.24 -7.99 14.11
CA THR A 310 0.02 -6.54 13.99
C THR A 310 1.15 -6.07 14.89
N TYR A 311 1.16 -6.46 16.17
CA TYR A 311 2.20 -6.03 17.11
C TYR A 311 3.58 -6.56 16.73
N LYS A 312 3.66 -7.83 16.34
CA LYS A 312 4.91 -8.43 15.86
C LYS A 312 5.43 -7.73 14.60
N TYR A 313 4.54 -7.33 13.70
CA TYR A 313 4.94 -6.57 12.51
C TYR A 313 5.53 -5.20 12.89
N LEU A 314 5.04 -4.54 13.95
CA LEU A 314 5.46 -3.19 14.32
C LEU A 314 6.65 -3.13 15.28
N GLU A 315 7.00 -4.23 15.94
CA GLU A 315 8.01 -4.30 17.02
C GLU A 315 9.35 -3.65 16.66
N ASP A 316 9.81 -3.80 15.42
CA ASP A 316 11.09 -3.28 14.93
C ASP A 316 10.96 -2.03 14.02
N LYS A 317 9.73 -1.53 13.81
CA LYS A 317 9.46 -0.47 12.83
C LYS A 317 9.17 0.89 13.44
N THR A 318 8.69 0.92 14.68
CA THR A 318 8.33 2.19 15.32
C THR A 318 8.57 2.19 16.82
N SER A 319 9.06 3.33 17.32
CA SER A 319 9.19 3.63 18.74
C SER A 319 8.16 4.65 19.22
N VAL A 320 7.31 5.15 18.31
CA VAL A 320 6.25 6.11 18.63
C VAL A 320 5.14 5.37 19.39
N PRO A 321 4.74 5.82 20.59
CA PRO A 321 3.64 5.20 21.33
C PRO A 321 2.33 5.27 20.56
N TYR A 322 1.53 4.21 20.64
CA TYR A 322 0.20 4.14 20.06
C TYR A 322 -0.75 3.35 20.97
N GLU A 323 -2.05 3.60 20.81
CA GLU A 323 -3.09 2.96 21.61
C GLU A 323 -4.11 2.26 20.70
N PRO A 324 -4.07 0.91 20.60
CA PRO A 324 -5.05 0.15 19.83
C PRO A 324 -6.45 0.29 20.45
N VAL A 325 -7.47 0.41 19.61
CA VAL A 325 -8.87 0.44 20.03
C VAL A 325 -9.64 -0.74 19.44
N TYR A 326 -10.70 -1.17 20.12
CA TYR A 326 -11.51 -2.32 19.75
C TYR A 326 -12.99 -1.97 19.83
N SER A 327 -13.81 -2.51 18.93
CA SER A 327 -15.27 -2.39 19.02
C SER A 327 -15.77 -2.88 20.39
N ASP A 328 -16.70 -2.16 21.01
CA ASP A 328 -17.38 -2.63 22.22
C ASP A 328 -18.29 -3.83 21.92
N ASP A 329 -18.53 -4.69 22.90
CA ASP A 329 -19.44 -5.85 22.77
C ASP A 329 -20.85 -5.45 22.30
N LYS A 330 -21.29 -4.24 22.67
CA LYS A 330 -22.60 -3.67 22.30
C LYS A 330 -22.52 -2.63 21.18
N ALA A 331 -21.44 -2.62 20.40
CA ALA A 331 -21.31 -1.77 19.22
C ALA A 331 -22.39 -2.12 18.19
N ARG A 332 -22.92 -1.10 17.49
CA ARG A 332 -23.96 -1.29 16.47
C ARG A 332 -23.35 -1.17 15.09
N PHE A 333 -23.61 -2.17 14.26
CA PHE A 333 -23.23 -2.20 12.84
C PHE A 333 -24.46 -1.93 11.99
N LEU A 334 -24.27 -1.23 10.87
CA LEU A 334 -25.35 -0.95 9.92
C LEU A 334 -25.89 -2.25 9.31
N SER A 335 -24.96 -3.13 8.92
CA SER A 335 -25.25 -4.50 8.47
C SER A 335 -24.08 -5.41 8.84
N GLU A 336 -24.35 -6.70 8.94
CA GLU A 336 -23.35 -7.74 9.14
C GLU A 336 -23.46 -8.78 8.02
N TYR A 337 -22.32 -9.12 7.42
CA TYR A 337 -22.18 -10.15 6.39
C TYR A 337 -21.31 -11.27 6.94
N ARG A 338 -21.68 -12.53 6.68
CA ARG A 338 -20.96 -13.71 7.17
C ARG A 338 -20.52 -14.58 6.01
N PHE A 339 -19.24 -14.94 5.98
CA PHE A 339 -18.64 -15.77 4.93
C PHE A 339 -17.97 -16.99 5.56
N ASP A 340 -18.27 -18.16 5.02
CA ASP A 340 -17.52 -19.40 5.28
C ASP A 340 -16.42 -19.53 4.23
N ILE A 341 -15.19 -19.23 4.63
CA ILE A 341 -14.05 -19.11 3.73
C ILE A 341 -13.62 -20.46 3.16
N SER A 342 -13.89 -21.55 3.88
CA SER A 342 -13.57 -22.91 3.42
C SER A 342 -14.29 -23.31 2.14
N LYS A 343 -15.37 -22.60 1.78
CA LYS A 343 -16.20 -22.85 0.60
C LYS A 343 -15.88 -21.95 -0.58
N LEU A 344 -14.96 -21.00 -0.42
CA LEU A 344 -14.62 -20.08 -1.51
C LEU A 344 -13.70 -20.76 -2.54
N GLU A 345 -13.82 -20.29 -3.77
CA GLU A 345 -13.03 -20.74 -4.91
C GLU A 345 -12.28 -19.53 -5.49
N PRO A 346 -11.17 -19.74 -6.23
CA PRO A 346 -10.40 -18.64 -6.81
C PRO A 346 -11.26 -17.75 -7.72
N LEU A 347 -11.09 -16.44 -7.60
CA LEU A 347 -11.90 -15.45 -8.28
C LEU A 347 -11.10 -14.61 -9.28
N VAL A 348 -11.83 -14.08 -10.24
CA VAL A 348 -11.38 -12.98 -11.10
C VAL A 348 -12.44 -11.88 -11.15
N ALA A 349 -12.02 -10.61 -11.21
CA ALA A 349 -12.91 -9.52 -11.61
C ALA A 349 -12.69 -9.22 -13.09
N LYS A 350 -13.71 -9.51 -13.90
CA LYS A 350 -13.69 -9.31 -15.36
C LYS A 350 -13.75 -7.81 -15.69
N PRO A 351 -13.27 -7.40 -16.87
CA PRO A 351 -13.41 -6.02 -17.32
C PRO A 351 -14.89 -5.59 -17.38
N HIS A 352 -15.25 -4.33 -17.15
CA HIS A 352 -14.40 -3.21 -16.74
C HIS A 352 -14.80 -2.69 -15.35
N SER A 353 -15.05 -3.60 -14.40
CA SER A 353 -15.41 -3.22 -13.03
C SER A 353 -14.87 -4.22 -12.00
N PRO A 354 -14.37 -3.75 -10.83
CA PRO A 354 -13.93 -4.63 -9.74
C PRO A 354 -15.03 -5.54 -9.19
N ASP A 355 -16.31 -5.17 -9.34
CA ASP A 355 -17.46 -5.99 -8.90
C ASP A 355 -17.97 -6.99 -9.96
N ASN A 356 -17.41 -6.99 -11.18
CA ASN A 356 -17.76 -7.97 -12.21
C ASN A 356 -17.05 -9.32 -11.96
N ARG A 357 -17.31 -9.89 -10.78
CA ARG A 357 -16.73 -11.12 -10.26
C ARG A 357 -17.17 -12.34 -11.08
N ALA A 358 -16.25 -13.25 -11.33
CA ALA A 358 -16.52 -14.62 -11.81
C ALA A 358 -15.57 -15.60 -11.12
N LEU A 359 -15.90 -16.89 -11.13
CA LEU A 359 -14.93 -17.91 -10.74
C LEU A 359 -13.83 -17.98 -11.81
N ALA A 360 -12.57 -18.20 -11.40
CA ALA A 360 -11.46 -18.32 -12.34
C ALA A 360 -11.72 -19.43 -13.39
N ARG A 361 -12.23 -20.59 -12.95
CA ARG A 361 -12.59 -21.72 -13.84
C ARG A 361 -13.64 -21.40 -14.91
N GLU A 362 -14.50 -20.41 -14.67
CA GLU A 362 -15.54 -19.99 -15.63
C GLU A 362 -14.97 -19.12 -16.76
N CYS A 363 -13.75 -18.61 -16.59
CA CYS A 363 -13.08 -17.75 -17.55
C CYS A 363 -12.02 -18.48 -18.38
N LYS A 364 -11.97 -19.82 -18.34
CA LYS A 364 -10.94 -20.64 -19.01
C LYS A 364 -10.77 -20.42 -20.51
N ASP A 365 -11.83 -19.96 -21.19
CA ASP A 365 -11.82 -19.69 -22.63
C ASP A 365 -11.24 -18.29 -22.98
N VAL A 366 -11.00 -17.45 -21.96
CA VAL A 366 -10.40 -16.11 -22.12
C VAL A 366 -8.91 -16.25 -22.40
N LYS A 367 -8.52 -16.09 -23.65
CA LYS A 367 -7.11 -15.97 -24.06
C LYS A 367 -6.54 -14.66 -23.56
N ILE A 368 -5.34 -14.70 -23.01
CA ILE A 368 -4.64 -13.53 -22.48
C ILE A 368 -3.37 -13.25 -23.29
N ASP A 369 -2.94 -12.00 -23.29
CA ASP A 369 -1.71 -11.58 -23.99
C ASP A 369 -0.54 -11.38 -23.05
N ARG A 370 -0.80 -11.13 -21.76
CA ARG A 370 0.22 -10.85 -20.74
C ARG A 370 -0.31 -11.00 -19.31
N VAL A 371 0.61 -11.10 -18.36
CA VAL A 371 0.35 -11.09 -16.92
C VAL A 371 1.14 -9.98 -16.24
N TYR A 372 0.54 -9.34 -15.23
CA TYR A 372 1.19 -8.32 -14.40
C TYR A 372 1.04 -8.67 -12.92
N ILE A 373 2.15 -8.90 -12.23
CA ILE A 373 2.21 -9.18 -10.78
C ILE A 373 2.96 -8.02 -10.12
N GLY A 374 2.22 -7.19 -9.39
CA GLY A 374 2.73 -5.99 -8.72
C GLY A 374 1.62 -5.14 -8.11
N SER A 375 1.95 -3.86 -7.81
CA SER A 375 1.11 -2.88 -7.09
C SER A 375 1.03 -3.09 -5.57
N CYS A 376 0.42 -2.14 -4.86
CA CYS A 376 0.15 -2.23 -3.41
C CYS A 376 -0.68 -3.48 -3.03
N THR A 377 -1.49 -4.01 -3.95
CA THR A 377 -2.30 -5.23 -3.72
C THR A 377 -1.64 -6.54 -4.11
N GLY A 378 -0.54 -6.54 -4.87
CA GLY A 378 0.01 -7.77 -5.43
C GLY A 378 1.52 -7.76 -5.68
N GLY A 379 2.24 -6.80 -5.09
CA GLY A 379 3.69 -6.64 -5.20
C GLY A 379 4.41 -6.72 -3.87
N LYS A 380 3.83 -7.37 -2.86
CA LYS A 380 4.46 -7.60 -1.56
C LYS A 380 5.24 -8.91 -1.55
N THR A 381 6.03 -9.18 -0.51
CA THR A 381 6.93 -10.34 -0.50
C THR A 381 6.14 -11.66 -0.59
N GLU A 382 5.04 -11.77 0.14
CA GLU A 382 4.18 -12.96 0.12
C GLU A 382 3.48 -13.15 -1.23
N ASP A 383 3.18 -12.07 -1.95
CA ASP A 383 2.57 -12.13 -3.29
C ASP A 383 3.53 -12.80 -4.30
N PHE A 384 4.82 -12.46 -4.26
CA PHE A 384 5.82 -13.11 -5.11
C PHE A 384 6.13 -14.54 -4.69
N MET A 385 6.13 -14.82 -3.38
CA MET A 385 6.25 -16.19 -2.87
C MET A 385 5.09 -17.07 -3.37
N ALA A 386 3.88 -16.53 -3.37
CA ALA A 386 2.69 -17.20 -3.89
C ALA A 386 2.81 -17.50 -5.40
N ALA A 387 3.22 -16.52 -6.20
CA ALA A 387 3.47 -16.73 -7.63
C ALA A 387 4.57 -17.79 -7.88
N ALA A 388 5.68 -17.71 -7.12
CA ALA A 388 6.78 -18.66 -7.22
C ALA A 388 6.37 -20.10 -6.85
N LYS A 389 5.50 -20.27 -5.84
CA LYS A 389 4.93 -21.59 -5.48
C LYS A 389 4.23 -22.24 -6.66
N VAL A 390 3.43 -21.49 -7.42
CA VAL A 390 2.71 -22.00 -8.61
C VAL A 390 3.68 -22.37 -9.73
N PHE A 391 4.66 -21.50 -10.02
CA PHE A 391 5.66 -21.79 -11.06
C PHE A 391 6.53 -23.01 -10.70
N LEU A 392 6.94 -23.13 -9.44
CA LEU A 392 7.71 -24.25 -8.93
C LEU A 392 6.91 -25.56 -9.03
N ALA A 393 5.65 -25.57 -8.60
CA ALA A 393 4.79 -26.75 -8.65
C ALA A 393 4.53 -27.21 -10.09
N SER A 394 4.39 -26.25 -11.02
CA SER A 394 4.16 -26.53 -12.44
C SER A 394 5.40 -27.08 -13.15
N GLY A 395 6.58 -26.48 -12.89
CA GLY A 395 7.82 -26.78 -13.63
C GLY A 395 7.80 -26.38 -15.11
N LYS A 396 6.76 -25.67 -15.56
CA LYS A 396 6.58 -25.24 -16.96
C LYS A 396 7.04 -23.80 -17.16
N LYS A 397 7.27 -23.43 -18.43
CA LYS A 397 7.54 -22.05 -18.84
C LYS A 397 6.23 -21.27 -19.03
N VAL A 398 6.25 -19.97 -18.76
CA VAL A 398 5.15 -19.06 -19.07
C VAL A 398 4.93 -18.98 -20.59
N LYS A 399 3.68 -18.82 -21.02
CA LYS A 399 3.30 -18.70 -22.44
C LYS A 399 3.10 -17.26 -22.91
N VAL A 400 3.02 -16.32 -21.97
CA VAL A 400 2.83 -14.90 -22.23
C VAL A 400 3.82 -14.07 -21.41
N PRO A 401 4.21 -12.87 -21.88
CA PRO A 401 5.01 -11.93 -21.09
C PRO A 401 4.43 -11.74 -19.69
N THR A 402 5.28 -11.84 -18.68
CA THR A 402 4.89 -11.89 -17.27
C THR A 402 5.74 -10.89 -16.51
N PHE A 403 5.15 -9.72 -16.27
CA PHE A 403 5.80 -8.58 -15.65
C PHE A 403 5.74 -8.70 -14.13
N LEU A 404 6.90 -8.56 -13.49
CA LEU A 404 7.06 -8.63 -12.04
C LEU A 404 7.50 -7.26 -11.52
N VAL A 405 6.67 -6.60 -10.71
CA VAL A 405 6.93 -5.25 -10.21
C VAL A 405 6.79 -5.20 -8.69
N PRO A 406 7.92 -5.37 -7.96
CA PRO A 406 7.94 -5.24 -6.51
C PRO A 406 7.38 -3.90 -6.02
N ALA A 407 6.67 -3.92 -4.89
CA ALA A 407 6.12 -2.71 -4.32
C ALA A 407 7.21 -1.84 -3.69
N THR A 408 8.20 -2.43 -3.01
CA THR A 408 9.25 -1.70 -2.30
C THR A 408 10.64 -2.24 -2.59
N GLN A 409 11.66 -1.45 -2.28
CA GLN A 409 13.06 -1.90 -2.39
C GLN A 409 13.33 -3.10 -1.48
N LYS A 410 12.70 -3.15 -0.30
CA LYS A 410 12.76 -4.33 0.57
C LYS A 410 12.19 -5.56 -0.15
N VAL A 411 11.00 -5.46 -0.75
CA VAL A 411 10.40 -6.58 -1.48
C VAL A 411 11.25 -6.99 -2.68
N TRP A 412 11.81 -6.02 -3.40
CA TRP A 412 12.75 -6.29 -4.47
C TRP A 412 13.93 -7.13 -3.96
N MET A 413 14.57 -6.73 -2.85
CA MET A 413 15.63 -7.52 -2.23
C MET A 413 15.17 -8.91 -1.80
N ASP A 414 13.98 -9.01 -1.20
CA ASP A 414 13.41 -10.29 -0.75
C ASP A 414 13.24 -11.27 -1.93
N VAL A 415 12.80 -10.79 -3.10
CA VAL A 415 12.66 -11.61 -4.33
C VAL A 415 13.98 -12.27 -4.75
N TYR A 416 15.11 -11.59 -4.54
CA TYR A 416 16.44 -12.10 -4.89
C TYR A 416 17.16 -12.85 -3.77
N SER A 417 16.67 -12.78 -2.53
CA SER A 417 17.43 -13.26 -1.35
C SER A 417 16.70 -14.28 -0.50
N LEU A 418 15.37 -14.25 -0.44
CA LEU A 418 14.60 -15.19 0.35
C LEU A 418 14.37 -16.49 -0.42
N PRO A 419 14.73 -17.66 0.16
CA PRO A 419 14.42 -18.94 -0.44
C PRO A 419 12.92 -19.23 -0.35
N VAL A 420 12.36 -19.77 -1.43
CA VAL A 420 10.98 -20.24 -1.46
C VAL A 420 10.87 -21.57 -0.71
N PRO A 421 9.95 -21.72 0.26
CA PRO A 421 9.77 -22.99 0.97
C PRO A 421 9.51 -24.16 0.00
N GLY A 422 10.20 -25.28 0.22
CA GLY A 422 10.06 -26.48 -0.63
C GLY A 422 10.82 -26.42 -1.97
N SER A 423 11.53 -25.33 -2.28
CA SER A 423 12.23 -25.17 -3.57
C SER A 423 13.64 -25.77 -3.63
N GLY A 424 14.12 -26.37 -2.55
CA GLY A 424 15.52 -26.79 -2.42
C GLY A 424 16.51 -25.62 -2.28
N GLY A 425 16.03 -24.46 -1.79
CA GLY A 425 16.86 -23.27 -1.53
C GLY A 425 16.86 -22.24 -2.65
N LYS A 426 16.06 -22.43 -3.72
CA LYS A 426 15.89 -21.44 -4.77
C LYS A 426 15.14 -20.21 -4.28
N THR A 427 15.59 -19.04 -4.72
CA THR A 427 14.90 -17.76 -4.48
C THR A 427 13.74 -17.56 -5.47
N CYS A 428 12.86 -16.59 -5.21
CA CYS A 428 11.80 -16.22 -6.15
C CYS A 428 12.38 -15.86 -7.52
N SER A 429 13.45 -15.06 -7.57
CA SER A 429 14.07 -14.63 -8.83
C SER A 429 14.56 -15.79 -9.68
N GLN A 430 15.18 -16.81 -9.06
CA GLN A 430 15.64 -18.00 -9.76
C GLN A 430 14.47 -18.80 -10.35
N ILE A 431 13.40 -18.97 -9.57
CA ILE A 431 12.18 -19.65 -10.04
C ILE A 431 11.52 -18.86 -11.18
N PHE A 432 11.49 -17.53 -11.12
CA PHE A 432 10.94 -16.68 -12.17
C PHE A 432 11.75 -16.75 -13.48
N GLU A 433 13.08 -16.74 -13.38
CA GLU A 433 13.97 -16.94 -14.53
C GLU A 433 13.79 -18.34 -15.13
N GLU A 434 13.71 -19.37 -14.29
CA GLU A 434 13.42 -20.73 -14.70
C GLU A 434 12.01 -20.89 -15.30
N ALA A 435 11.03 -20.09 -14.92
CA ALA A 435 9.71 -20.04 -15.55
C ALA A 435 9.70 -19.19 -16.84
N GLY A 436 10.72 -18.37 -17.08
CA GLY A 436 10.81 -17.48 -18.24
C GLY A 436 10.01 -16.18 -18.09
N CYS A 437 9.78 -15.72 -16.86
CA CYS A 437 9.20 -14.42 -16.59
C CYS A 437 10.18 -13.29 -16.96
N ASP A 438 9.66 -12.08 -17.16
CA ASP A 438 10.49 -10.89 -17.28
C ASP A 438 11.24 -10.62 -15.98
N THR A 439 12.46 -10.12 -16.06
CA THR A 439 13.26 -9.76 -14.88
C THR A 439 12.49 -8.79 -13.99
N PRO A 440 12.43 -9.03 -12.66
CA PRO A 440 11.78 -8.12 -11.72
C PRO A 440 12.24 -6.67 -11.89
N ALA A 441 11.29 -5.79 -12.15
CA ALA A 441 11.53 -4.36 -12.35
C ALA A 441 11.92 -3.67 -11.03
N SER A 442 12.42 -2.43 -11.12
CA SER A 442 12.56 -1.60 -9.92
C SER A 442 11.21 -1.29 -9.28
N PRO A 443 11.19 -1.09 -7.96
CA PRO A 443 9.96 -0.89 -7.23
C PRO A 443 9.24 0.41 -7.64
N SER A 444 7.95 0.30 -7.96
CA SER A 444 7.08 1.43 -8.29
C SER A 444 5.61 1.01 -8.34
N CYS A 445 4.68 1.98 -8.40
CA CYS A 445 3.28 1.68 -8.71
C CYS A 445 3.09 1.15 -10.15
N GLY A 446 4.06 1.41 -11.04
CA GLY A 446 4.10 0.91 -12.41
C GLY A 446 2.81 1.16 -13.20
N ALA A 447 2.34 0.12 -13.89
CA ALA A 447 1.15 0.21 -14.75
C ALA A 447 -0.18 0.35 -13.98
N CYS A 448 -0.19 0.34 -12.64
CA CYS A 448 -1.42 0.35 -11.82
C CYS A 448 -2.26 1.63 -11.97
N LEU A 449 -1.60 2.79 -12.09
CA LEU A 449 -2.22 4.09 -12.32
C LEU A 449 -1.95 4.53 -13.76
N GLY A 450 -2.95 5.07 -14.45
CA GLY A 450 -2.76 5.71 -15.75
C GLY A 450 -1.70 6.80 -15.67
N GLY A 451 -0.87 6.97 -16.70
CA GLY A 451 0.28 7.86 -16.62
C GLY A 451 1.04 7.91 -17.94
N PRO A 452 2.31 8.33 -17.92
CA PRO A 452 3.16 8.37 -19.11
C PRO A 452 3.18 7.04 -19.88
N LYS A 453 3.34 7.15 -21.21
CA LYS A 453 3.34 5.98 -22.11
C LYS A 453 4.58 5.08 -21.92
N ASP A 454 5.66 5.66 -21.44
CA ASP A 454 6.94 4.99 -21.19
C ASP A 454 7.02 4.34 -19.80
N THR A 455 5.99 4.43 -18.96
CA THR A 455 5.95 3.67 -17.70
C THR A 455 6.16 2.17 -17.96
N TYR A 456 6.97 1.52 -17.13
CA TYR A 456 7.22 0.08 -17.25
C TYR A 456 5.93 -0.75 -17.29
N ALA A 457 5.87 -1.71 -18.21
CA ALA A 457 4.73 -2.59 -18.46
C ALA A 457 3.39 -1.88 -18.74
N ARG A 458 3.41 -0.59 -19.13
CA ARG A 458 2.21 0.14 -19.57
C ARG A 458 1.49 -0.63 -20.69
N LEU A 459 0.16 -0.68 -20.62
CA LEU A 459 -0.67 -1.30 -21.63
C LEU A 459 -0.87 -0.30 -22.78
N ASN A 460 0.05 -0.20 -23.73
CA ASN A 460 -0.05 0.79 -24.82
C ASN A 460 -0.93 0.34 -26.01
N GLU A 461 -1.37 -0.91 -26.00
CA GLU A 461 -2.15 -1.58 -27.05
C GLU A 461 -3.40 -2.24 -26.45
N PRO A 462 -4.45 -2.52 -27.24
CA PRO A 462 -5.68 -3.18 -26.79
C PRO A 462 -5.44 -4.68 -26.52
N LYS A 463 -4.69 -5.01 -25.46
CA LYS A 463 -4.41 -6.38 -25.03
C LYS A 463 -5.21 -6.79 -23.80
N VAL A 464 -5.37 -8.10 -23.63
CA VAL A 464 -5.97 -8.72 -22.45
C VAL A 464 -4.87 -9.05 -21.43
N CYS A 465 -5.04 -8.57 -20.20
CA CYS A 465 -4.08 -8.71 -19.12
C CYS A 465 -4.74 -9.30 -17.87
N VAL A 466 -4.15 -10.37 -17.31
CA VAL A 466 -4.45 -10.74 -15.92
C VAL A 466 -3.51 -9.95 -15.01
N SER A 467 -4.06 -9.27 -14.00
CA SER A 467 -3.31 -8.32 -13.18
C SER A 467 -3.65 -8.49 -11.70
N THR A 468 -2.64 -8.36 -10.84
CA THR A 468 -2.82 -8.34 -9.38
C THR A 468 -3.14 -6.96 -8.82
N THR A 469 -3.34 -5.95 -9.69
CA THR A 469 -3.76 -4.58 -9.33
C THR A 469 -5.18 -4.55 -8.74
N ASN A 470 -5.65 -3.36 -8.34
CA ASN A 470 -6.95 -3.15 -7.70
C ASN A 470 -8.06 -2.62 -8.63
N ARG A 471 -7.71 -2.14 -9.84
CA ARG A 471 -8.66 -1.49 -10.76
C ARG A 471 -8.52 -1.99 -12.19
N ASN A 472 -9.67 -2.19 -12.85
CA ASN A 472 -9.80 -2.62 -14.25
C ASN A 472 -10.73 -1.73 -15.09
N PHE A 473 -11.00 -0.50 -14.65
CA PHE A 473 -11.75 0.48 -15.45
C PHE A 473 -11.08 0.75 -16.82
N PRO A 474 -11.84 1.19 -17.85
CA PRO A 474 -11.29 1.44 -19.18
C PRO A 474 -10.12 2.44 -19.13
N GLY A 475 -8.99 2.07 -19.75
CA GLY A 475 -7.79 2.91 -19.79
C GLY A 475 -6.97 2.95 -18.48
N ARG A 476 -7.34 2.17 -17.46
CA ARG A 476 -6.66 2.22 -16.16
C ARG A 476 -5.17 1.88 -16.25
N MET A 477 -4.81 0.83 -16.99
CA MET A 477 -3.42 0.44 -17.23
C MET A 477 -2.82 1.04 -18.50
N GLY A 478 -3.53 1.92 -19.21
CA GLY A 478 -3.08 2.56 -20.46
C GLY A 478 -4.17 2.67 -21.51
N HIS A 479 -4.17 1.75 -22.49
CA HIS A 479 -5.07 1.77 -23.63
C HIS A 479 -6.52 1.59 -23.21
N LYS A 480 -7.43 2.40 -23.77
CA LYS A 480 -8.84 2.43 -23.35
C LYS A 480 -9.60 1.14 -23.67
N GLU A 481 -9.19 0.46 -24.74
CA GLU A 481 -9.73 -0.83 -25.18
C GLU A 481 -8.94 -2.02 -24.60
N GLY A 482 -8.00 -1.77 -23.69
CA GLY A 482 -7.33 -2.84 -22.97
C GLY A 482 -8.27 -3.50 -21.96
N GLU A 483 -8.22 -4.83 -21.88
CA GLU A 483 -9.04 -5.62 -20.96
C GLU A 483 -8.20 -6.11 -19.79
N ILE A 484 -8.64 -5.83 -18.56
CA ILE A 484 -7.91 -6.17 -17.35
C ILE A 484 -8.77 -7.09 -16.47
N TYR A 485 -8.28 -8.30 -16.22
CA TYR A 485 -8.85 -9.26 -15.29
C TYR A 485 -8.09 -9.16 -13.97
N LEU A 486 -8.76 -8.73 -12.89
CA LEU A 486 -8.11 -8.65 -11.58
C LEU A 486 -8.11 -10.00 -10.91
N ALA A 487 -6.98 -10.45 -10.39
CA ALA A 487 -6.83 -11.77 -9.82
C ALA A 487 -5.80 -11.81 -8.69
N SER A 488 -5.79 -12.90 -7.91
CA SER A 488 -4.74 -13.17 -6.93
C SER A 488 -3.41 -13.54 -7.62
N PRO A 489 -2.26 -13.38 -6.94
CA PRO A 489 -0.97 -13.84 -7.46
C PRO A 489 -0.98 -15.32 -7.90
N TYR A 490 -1.73 -16.19 -7.21
CA TYR A 490 -1.91 -17.58 -7.62
C TYR A 490 -2.58 -17.69 -8.99
N THR A 491 -3.76 -17.08 -9.15
CA THR A 491 -4.51 -17.09 -10.42
C THR A 491 -3.73 -16.41 -11.55
N ALA A 492 -3.01 -15.34 -11.25
CA ALA A 492 -2.15 -14.65 -12.23
C ALA A 492 -0.99 -15.55 -12.72
N ALA A 493 -0.28 -16.21 -11.82
CA ALA A 493 0.80 -17.12 -12.16
C ALA A 493 0.29 -18.35 -12.93
N ALA A 494 -0.83 -18.94 -12.51
CA ALA A 494 -1.48 -20.04 -13.23
C ALA A 494 -1.86 -19.63 -14.66
N SER A 495 -2.40 -18.43 -14.83
CA SER A 495 -2.78 -17.89 -16.14
C SER A 495 -1.56 -17.65 -17.05
N ALA A 496 -0.44 -17.21 -16.48
CA ALA A 496 0.82 -17.03 -17.22
C ALA A 496 1.31 -18.36 -17.83
N LEU A 497 1.13 -19.47 -17.12
CA LEU A 497 1.56 -20.81 -17.55
C LEU A 497 0.72 -21.40 -18.68
N THR A 498 -0.54 -20.99 -18.82
CA THR A 498 -1.47 -21.56 -19.80
C THR A 498 -1.70 -20.64 -21.00
N GLY A 499 -1.55 -19.32 -20.83
CA GLY A 499 -1.95 -18.30 -21.80
C GLY A 499 -3.45 -17.97 -21.80
N TYR A 500 -4.18 -18.44 -20.78
CA TYR A 500 -5.61 -18.23 -20.59
C TYR A 500 -5.89 -17.91 -19.12
N VAL A 501 -7.01 -17.26 -18.80
CA VAL A 501 -7.43 -17.13 -17.38
C VAL A 501 -7.58 -18.53 -16.79
N THR A 502 -6.85 -18.84 -15.72
CA THR A 502 -6.71 -20.22 -15.22
C THR A 502 -6.93 -20.31 -13.72
N ASP A 503 -7.66 -21.33 -13.31
CA ASP A 503 -7.84 -21.66 -11.90
C ASP A 503 -6.53 -22.23 -11.31
N PRO A 504 -5.97 -21.64 -10.25
CA PRO A 504 -4.68 -22.06 -9.71
C PRO A 504 -4.69 -23.46 -9.10
N ARG A 505 -5.87 -24.05 -8.84
CA ARG A 505 -6.00 -25.42 -8.35
C ARG A 505 -5.47 -26.47 -9.33
N GLU A 506 -5.35 -26.13 -10.61
CA GLU A 506 -4.68 -26.99 -11.61
C GLU A 506 -3.20 -27.26 -11.31
N PHE A 507 -2.57 -26.45 -10.43
CA PHE A 507 -1.15 -26.56 -10.08
C PHE A 507 -0.88 -26.72 -8.58
N LEU A 508 -1.84 -26.38 -7.72
CA LEU A 508 -1.66 -26.33 -6.26
C LEU A 508 -2.32 -27.49 -5.50
N GLN A 509 -3.01 -28.41 -6.18
CA GLN A 509 -3.67 -29.58 -5.58
C GLN A 509 -2.83 -30.85 -5.67
#